data_AF-A0A5C7XQX2-F1
#
_entry.id   AF-A0A5C7XQX2-F1
#
_cell.length_a   1.000
_cell.length_b   1.000
_cell.length_c   1.000
_cell.angle_alpha   90.00
_cell.angle_beta   90.00
_cell.angle_gamma   90.00
#
_symmetry.space_group_name_H-M   'P 1'
#
loop_
_entity.id
_entity.type
_entity.pdbx_description
1 polymer ?
#
loop_
_entity_poly.entity_id
_entity_poly.type
_entity_poly.pdbx_seq_one_letter_code
_entity_poly.pdbx_strand_id
1 'polypeptide(L)'
;MYQCKTWDDRDYLGETEEPASSCAPLRTVGIDGSPDLAAGSACEMRRDECVAIASDDLCRAWKRRVDEAEFRWKFAGSGNDARKAEYERFAKIYRDSACVR
;
A
#
# COMPACT_ATOMS: atom_id res chain seq x y z
N MET A 1 4.12 -8.69 8.71
CA MET A 1 4.65 -8.04 7.50
C MET A 1 4.37 -8.98 6.35
N TYR A 2 3.82 -8.44 5.27
CA TYR A 2 3.29 -9.19 4.16
C TYR A 2 3.77 -8.58 2.85
N GLN A 3 4.05 -9.43 1.88
CA GLN A 3 4.20 -9.03 0.49
C GLN A 3 2.79 -9.05 -0.11
N CYS A 4 2.27 -7.87 -0.44
CA CYS A 4 0.93 -7.71 -0.97
C CYS A 4 0.98 -7.32 -2.45
N LYS A 5 -0.03 -7.77 -3.19
CA LYS A 5 -0.22 -7.50 -4.59
C LYS A 5 -1.62 -6.93 -4.81
N THR A 6 -1.69 -5.74 -5.39
CA THR A 6 -2.96 -5.10 -5.73
C THR A 6 -3.65 -5.83 -6.87
N TRP A 7 -4.95 -5.61 -7.02
CA TRP A 7 -5.72 -6.13 -8.15
C TRP A 7 -5.19 -5.69 -9.53
N ASP A 8 -4.46 -4.57 -9.60
CA ASP A 8 -3.81 -4.03 -10.80
C ASP A 8 -2.32 -4.39 -10.91
N ASP A 9 -1.91 -5.52 -10.30
CA ASP A 9 -0.59 -6.12 -10.37
C ASP A 9 0.58 -5.28 -9.79
N ARG A 10 0.31 -4.40 -8.80
CA ARG A 10 1.37 -3.65 -8.11
C ARG A 10 1.73 -4.30 -6.77
N ASP A 11 3.03 -4.49 -6.59
CA ASP A 11 3.61 -5.02 -5.36
C ASP A 11 3.82 -3.93 -4.30
N TYR A 12 3.49 -4.25 -3.04
CA TYR A 12 3.80 -3.40 -1.89
C TYR A 12 4.00 -4.21 -0.61
N LEU A 13 4.63 -3.58 0.39
CA LEU A 13 4.82 -4.17 1.72
C LEU A 13 3.72 -3.69 2.67
N GLY A 14 2.96 -4.65 3.22
CA GLY A 14 1.84 -4.43 4.13
C GLY A 14 2.09 -4.93 5.56
N GLU A 15 1.41 -4.32 6.54
CA GLU A 15 1.51 -4.73 7.95
C GLU A 15 0.47 -5.79 8.33
N THR A 16 -0.64 -5.87 7.61
CA THR A 16 -1.77 -6.80 7.82
C THR A 16 -1.87 -7.82 6.68
N GLU A 17 -2.41 -8.99 6.99
CA GLU A 17 -2.73 -10.05 6.03
C GLU A 17 -3.93 -9.66 5.15
N GLU A 18 -4.90 -8.95 5.73
CA GLU A 18 -6.13 -8.54 5.05
C GLU A 18 -6.22 -7.01 5.03
N PRO A 19 -5.65 -6.35 4.01
CA PRO A 19 -5.80 -4.90 3.84
C PRO A 19 -7.24 -4.55 3.44
N ALA A 20 -7.60 -3.27 3.63
CA ALA A 20 -8.92 -2.78 3.23
C ALA A 20 -9.12 -2.91 1.72
N SER A 21 -10.30 -3.37 1.30
CA SER A 21 -10.64 -3.52 -0.12
C SER A 21 -10.63 -2.18 -0.85
N SER A 22 -10.12 -2.18 -2.09
CA SER A 22 -10.10 -1.02 -2.98
C SER A 22 -11.17 -1.12 -4.08
N CYS A 23 -11.64 0.04 -4.54
CA CYS A 23 -12.72 0.18 -5.52
C CYS A 23 -12.10 0.17 -6.94
N ALA A 24 -12.22 -0.96 -7.65
CA ALA A 24 -11.71 -1.13 -9.01
C ALA A 24 -12.74 -0.59 -10.03
N PRO A 25 -12.36 0.36 -10.91
CA PRO A 25 -13.30 1.03 -11.79
C PRO A 25 -13.92 0.06 -12.82
N LEU A 26 -15.25 0.06 -12.93
CA LEU A 26 -15.97 -0.67 -13.96
C LEU A 26 -16.34 0.28 -15.11
N ARG A 27 -16.29 -0.25 -16.34
CA ARG A 27 -16.82 0.48 -17.50
C ARG A 27 -18.34 0.44 -17.44
N THR A 28 -18.97 1.59 -17.21
CA THR A 28 -20.42 1.77 -17.29
C THR A 28 -20.80 2.29 -18.68
N VAL A 29 -22.02 1.96 -19.14
CA VAL A 29 -22.61 2.50 -20.37
C VAL A 29 -23.94 3.16 -20.02
N GLY A 30 -24.30 4.21 -20.76
CA GLY A 30 -25.61 4.87 -20.64
C GLY A 30 -26.76 3.94 -21.03
N ILE A 31 -27.98 4.31 -20.64
CA ILE A 31 -29.21 3.58 -21.01
C ILE A 31 -29.40 3.57 -22.55
N ASP A 32 -28.82 4.55 -23.24
CA ASP A 32 -28.75 4.66 -24.69
C ASP A 32 -27.61 3.84 -25.34
N GLY A 33 -26.81 3.14 -24.53
CA GLY A 33 -25.65 2.36 -24.98
C GLY A 33 -24.39 3.20 -25.24
N SER A 34 -24.43 4.52 -25.04
CA SER A 34 -23.26 5.39 -25.21
C SER A 34 -22.34 5.35 -23.98
N PRO A 35 -21.01 5.23 -24.14
CA PRO A 35 -20.07 5.38 -23.03
C PRO A 35 -19.96 6.83 -22.52
N ASP A 36 -20.41 7.82 -23.30
CA ASP A 36 -20.22 9.25 -23.01
C ASP A 36 -21.29 9.81 -22.05
N LEU A 37 -22.41 9.10 -21.87
CA LEU A 37 -23.57 9.50 -21.05
C LEU A 37 -23.83 8.56 -19.86
N ALA A 38 -22.79 7.90 -19.35
CA ALA A 38 -22.93 7.11 -18.13
C ALA A 38 -23.11 8.05 -16.91
N ALA A 39 -24.34 8.16 -16.41
CA ALA A 39 -24.69 9.02 -15.26
C ALA A 39 -24.18 8.51 -13.90
N GLY A 40 -23.32 7.48 -13.87
CA GLY A 40 -22.79 6.90 -12.65
C GLY A 40 -21.45 6.19 -12.84
N SER A 41 -20.61 6.26 -11.81
CA SER A 41 -19.43 5.42 -11.66
C SER A 41 -19.82 4.13 -10.94
N ALA A 42 -19.50 2.98 -11.53
CA ALA A 42 -19.58 1.70 -10.85
C ALA A 42 -18.17 1.22 -10.51
N CYS A 43 -18.03 0.56 -9.37
CA CYS A 43 -16.81 -0.14 -9.03
C CYS A 43 -17.06 -1.48 -8.38
N GLU A 44 -16.11 -2.37 -8.58
CA GLU A 44 -16.05 -3.65 -7.89
C GLU A 44 -15.08 -3.54 -6.71
N MET A 45 -15.53 -3.94 -5.52
CA MET A 45 -14.66 -3.99 -4.35
C MET A 45 -13.72 -5.18 -4.47
N ARG A 46 -12.45 -4.93 -4.74
CA ARG A 46 -11.41 -5.95 -4.87
C ARG A 46 -10.54 -5.95 -3.61
N ARG A 47 -10.13 -7.14 -3.18
CA ARG A 47 -9.13 -7.31 -2.12
C ARG A 47 -7.78 -7.56 -2.76
N ASP A 48 -6.75 -7.05 -2.12
CA ASP A 48 -5.38 -7.33 -2.48
C ASP A 48 -4.99 -8.72 -1.94
N GLU A 49 -4.09 -9.40 -2.63
CA GLU A 49 -3.57 -10.70 -2.21
C GLU A 49 -2.28 -10.47 -1.42
N CYS A 50 -2.22 -10.95 -0.18
CA CYS A 50 -1.06 -10.79 0.69
C CYS A 50 -0.51 -12.13 1.15
N VAL A 51 0.81 -12.28 1.09
CA VAL A 51 1.54 -13.46 1.56
C VAL A 51 2.50 -13.07 2.66
N ALA A 52 2.52 -13.85 3.74
CA ALA A 52 3.44 -13.62 4.85
C ALA A 52 4.90 -13.73 4.38
N ILE A 53 5.73 -12.78 4.78
CA ILE A 53 7.17 -12.81 4.47
C ILE A 53 7.84 -13.83 5.40
N ALA A 54 8.68 -14.69 4.84
CA ALA A 54 9.46 -15.67 5.59
C ALA A 54 10.32 -14.99 6.67
N SER A 55 10.56 -15.67 7.79
CA SER A 55 11.34 -15.17 8.92
C SER A 55 12.70 -14.62 8.49
N ASP A 56 13.36 -15.35 7.60
CA ASP A 56 14.73 -15.07 7.14
C ASP A 56 14.80 -13.78 6.30
N ASP A 57 13.66 -13.38 5.74
CA ASP A 57 13.51 -12.22 4.86
C ASP A 57 12.87 -11.02 5.56
N LEU A 58 12.32 -11.23 6.77
CA LEU A 58 11.53 -10.26 7.51
C LEU A 58 12.33 -8.98 7.81
N CYS A 59 13.59 -9.13 8.23
CA CYS A 59 14.44 -7.99 8.55
C CYS A 59 14.80 -7.15 7.33
N ARG A 60 15.04 -7.81 6.19
CA ARG A 60 15.27 -7.12 4.91
C ARG A 60 14.03 -6.37 4.45
N ALA A 61 12.85 -6.96 4.60
CA ALA A 61 11.58 -6.33 4.26
C ALA A 61 11.32 -5.09 5.15
N TRP A 62 11.53 -5.19 6.47
CA TRP A 62 11.39 -4.05 7.37
C TRP A 62 12.37 -2.93 7.05
N LYS A 63 13.63 -3.25 6.79
CA LYS A 63 14.62 -2.25 6.37
C LYS A 63 14.16 -1.51 5.12
N ARG A 64 13.75 -2.25 4.09
CA ARG A 64 13.21 -1.67 2.84
C ARG A 64 12.03 -0.74 3.13
N ARG A 65 11.10 -1.14 4.00
CA ARG A 65 9.92 -0.33 4.34
C ARG A 65 10.30 0.99 5.03
N VAL A 66 11.31 0.97 5.91
CA VAL A 66 11.85 2.18 6.56
C VAL A 66 12.52 3.09 5.54
N ASP A 67 13.38 2.53 4.68
CA ASP A 67 14.10 3.28 3.65
C ASP A 67 13.12 3.94 2.65
N GLU A 68 12.07 3.23 2.23
CA GLU A 68 11.00 3.77 1.38
C GLU A 68 10.21 4.91 2.06
N ALA A 69 9.90 4.77 3.36
CA ALA A 69 9.21 5.81 4.11
C ALA A 69 10.08 7.06 4.30
N GLU A 70 11.38 6.87 4.57
CA GLU A 70 12.35 7.96 4.67
C GLU A 70 12.45 8.71 3.34
N PHE A 71 12.56 7.98 2.22
CA PHE A 71 12.58 8.58 0.89
C PHE A 71 11.32 9.40 0.63
N ARG A 72 10.13 8.82 0.86
CA ARG A 72 8.86 9.53 0.68
C ARG A 72 8.78 10.79 1.53
N TRP A 73 9.26 10.76 2.77
CA TRP A 73 9.29 11.94 3.63
C TRP A 73 10.25 13.02 3.12
N LYS A 74 11.50 12.65 2.80
CA LYS A 74 12.54 13.59 2.37
C LYS A 74 12.25 14.26 1.03
N PHE A 75 11.52 13.58 0.14
CA PHE A 75 11.32 14.02 -1.25
C PHE A 75 9.88 14.43 -1.61
N ALA A 76 8.91 14.43 -0.67
CA ALA A 76 7.49 14.71 -0.98
C ALA A 76 7.07 16.20 -1.08
N GLY A 77 8.01 17.16 -1.13
CA GLY A 77 7.66 18.59 -1.17
C GLY A 77 7.14 19.13 0.18
N SER A 78 6.44 20.28 0.17
CA SER A 78 5.94 20.92 1.40
C SER A 78 4.76 20.16 2.03
N GLY A 79 4.57 20.32 3.36
CA GLY A 79 3.50 19.65 4.10
C GLY A 79 3.76 18.17 4.40
N ASN A 80 4.98 17.82 4.84
CA ASN A 80 5.42 16.43 4.99
C ASN A 80 5.30 15.85 6.41
N ASP A 81 4.68 16.54 7.37
CA ASP A 81 4.62 16.12 8.77
C ASP A 81 3.98 14.73 8.96
N ALA A 82 2.92 14.43 8.22
CA ALA A 82 2.29 13.11 8.25
C ALA A 82 3.24 12.00 7.73
N ARG A 83 4.02 12.30 6.69
CA ARG A 83 5.02 11.37 6.14
C ARG A 83 6.21 11.19 7.09
N LYS A 84 6.59 12.26 7.78
CA LYS A 84 7.61 12.21 8.84
C LYS A 84 7.17 11.30 9.98
N ALA A 85 5.95 11.48 10.47
CA ALA A 85 5.39 10.64 11.52
C ALA A 85 5.29 9.16 11.10
N GLU A 86 4.94 8.88 9.85
CA GLU A 86 4.94 7.52 9.30
C GLU A 86 6.36 6.92 9.29
N TYR A 87 7.35 7.65 8.79
CA TYR A 87 8.75 7.23 8.84
C TYR A 87 9.22 6.95 10.27
N GLU A 88 8.97 7.87 11.21
CA GLU A 88 9.38 7.73 12.61
C GLU A 88 8.76 6.50 13.27
N ARG A 89 7.49 6.20 12.97
CA ARG A 89 6.81 4.98 13.43
C ARG A 89 7.52 3.72 12.94
N PHE A 90 7.81 3.63 11.64
CA PHE A 90 8.51 2.45 11.10
C PHE A 90 9.93 2.33 11.59
N ALA A 91 10.64 3.45 11.69
CA ALA A 91 12.01 3.47 12.20
C ALA A 91 12.05 3.01 13.66
N LYS A 92 11.04 3.37 14.48
CA LYS A 92 10.89 2.87 15.85
C LYS A 92 10.65 1.35 15.88
N ILE A 93 9.68 0.85 15.10
CA ILE A 93 9.39 -0.59 15.03
C ILE A 93 10.63 -1.38 14.63
N TYR A 94 11.36 -0.91 13.62
CA TYR A 94 12.57 -1.57 13.15
C TYR A 94 13.69 -1.57 14.21
N ARG A 95 13.95 -0.43 14.86
CA ARG A 95 14.96 -0.33 15.93
C ARG A 95 14.63 -1.18 17.16
N ASP A 96 13.35 -1.28 17.51
CA ASP A 96 12.90 -2.06 18.66
C ASP A 96 12.82 -3.57 18.35
N SER A 97 12.98 -3.98 17.09
CA SER A 97 12.92 -5.37 16.65
C SER A 97 14.26 -6.11 16.81
N ALA A 98 14.21 -7.43 16.68
CA ALA A 98 15.41 -8.28 16.67
C ALA A 98 16.33 -8.04 15.45
N CYS A 99 15.90 -7.26 14.46
CA CYS A 99 16.64 -7.03 13.22
C CYS A 99 17.87 -6.12 13.35
N VAL A 100 17.97 -5.37 14.45
CA VAL A 100 19.07 -4.41 14.71
C VAL A 100 19.98 -4.89 15.85
N ARG A 101 19.67 -6.04 16.47
CA ARG A 101 20.43 -6.59 17.60
C ARG A 101 21.59 -7.45 17.14
#